data_AF-S9QMN9-F1
#
_entry.id   AF-S9QMN9-F1
#
_cell.length_a   1.000
_cell.length_b   1.000
_cell.length_c   1.000
_cell.angle_alpha   90.00
_cell.angle_beta   90.00
_cell.angle_gamma   90.00
#
_symmetry.space_group_name_H-M   'P 1'
#
loop_
_entity.id
_entity.type
_entity.pdbx_description
1 polymer ?
#
loop_
_entity_poly.entity_id
_entity_poly.type
_entity_poly.pdbx_seq_one_letter_code
_entity_poly.pdbx_strand_id
1 'polypeptide(L)'
;MLPRASFRPRHGFTTIEALVAAVVFLLGLSGLLGALTQARNATGQARRYMQATDIANDLVEQIQLWRFDDPRLDPKAGVCNDDPLDKAGAMLKSKESAEYVAYTKCMRDDFDIKPNNRQWSGLAAPEFKDEQGNTTTYWRYFMVRKQVVNPSVTRLQIWVKVRYDDAGEPRVVTTQAMRIQMLGLQ
;
A
#
# COMPACT_ATOMS: atom_id res chain seq x y z
N MET A 1 23.40 49.60 67.89
CA MET A 1 22.72 48.32 67.62
C MET A 1 22.85 48.04 66.13
N LEU A 2 23.63 47.03 65.73
CA LEU A 2 23.86 46.66 64.32
C LEU A 2 22.88 45.55 63.91
N PRO A 3 22.28 45.60 62.71
CA PRO A 3 21.33 44.59 62.25
C PRO A 3 22.07 43.29 61.93
N ARG A 4 21.63 42.17 62.53
CA ARG A 4 22.09 40.83 62.15
C ARG A 4 21.51 40.48 60.78
N ALA A 5 22.37 40.46 59.77
CA ALA A 5 22.03 39.89 58.48
C ALA A 5 21.70 38.40 58.65
N SER A 6 20.45 38.03 58.36
CA SER A 6 20.03 36.63 58.30
C SER A 6 20.62 36.00 57.04
N PHE A 7 21.62 35.12 57.20
CA PHE A 7 22.06 34.23 56.13
C PHE A 7 20.91 33.25 55.80
N ARG A 8 20.20 33.48 54.69
CA ARG A 8 19.41 32.42 54.06
C ARG A 8 20.40 31.46 53.39
N PRO A 9 20.41 30.17 53.75
CA PRO A 9 21.19 29.19 53.01
C PRO A 9 20.68 29.18 51.56
N ARG A 10 21.56 29.52 50.61
CA ARG A 10 21.31 29.22 49.21
C ARG A 10 21.48 27.71 49.07
N HIS A 11 20.42 26.99 48.71
CA HIS A 11 20.55 25.59 48.29
C HIS A 11 21.50 25.56 47.07
N GLY A 12 22.74 25.13 47.30
CA GLY A 12 23.76 25.02 46.26
C GLY A 12 23.60 23.70 45.50
N PHE A 13 23.82 23.75 44.20
CA PHE A 13 23.75 22.59 43.30
C PHE A 13 24.73 21.50 43.76
N THR A 14 24.21 20.34 44.15
CA THR A 14 25.04 19.22 44.61
C THR A 14 25.46 18.33 43.44
N THR A 15 26.61 17.66 43.56
CA THR A 15 27.08 16.68 42.56
C THR A 15 26.08 15.53 42.38
N ILE A 16 25.35 15.17 43.43
CA ILE A 16 24.30 14.16 43.40
C ILE A 16 23.10 14.64 42.56
N GLU A 17 22.65 15.90 42.73
CA GLU A 17 21.60 16.48 41.89
C GLU A 17 22.00 16.51 40.41
N ALA A 18 23.26 16.82 40.11
CA ALA A 18 23.80 16.77 38.75
C ALA A 18 23.75 15.36 38.16
N LEU A 19 24.11 14.35 38.95
CA LEU A 19 24.09 12.94 38.54
C LEU A 19 22.66 12.48 38.28
N VAL A 20 21.73 12.79 39.18
CA VAL A 20 20.30 12.46 39.00
C VAL A 20 19.73 13.15 37.76
N ALA A 21 20.03 14.44 37.55
CA ALA A 21 19.63 15.17 36.35
C ALA A 21 20.19 14.54 35.07
N ALA A 22 21.45 14.13 35.07
CA ALA A 22 22.07 13.44 33.93
C ALA A 22 21.41 12.08 33.63
N VAL A 23 21.08 11.29 34.65
CA VAL A 23 20.37 10.02 34.48
C VAL A 23 18.98 10.25 33.89
N VAL A 24 18.20 11.18 34.44
CA VAL A 24 16.86 11.52 33.92
C VAL A 24 16.96 12.03 32.48
N PHE A 25 17.95 12.86 32.17
CA PHE A 25 18.20 13.35 30.83
C PHE A 25 18.53 12.22 29.85
N LEU A 26 19.38 11.28 30.24
CA LEU A 26 19.71 10.12 29.42
C LEU A 26 18.50 9.23 29.16
N LEU A 27 17.67 8.97 30.18
CA LEU A 27 16.42 8.23 30.00
C LEU A 27 15.46 8.96 29.05
N GLY A 28 15.38 10.29 29.16
CA GLY A 28 14.60 11.13 28.24
C GLY A 28 15.11 11.06 26.79
N LEU A 29 16.42 11.12 26.59
CA LEU A 29 17.04 11.00 25.27
C LEU A 29 16.82 9.61 24.65
N SER A 30 16.94 8.54 25.44
CA SER A 30 16.66 7.18 24.96
C SER A 30 15.20 7.03 24.50
N GLY A 31 14.25 7.59 25.27
CA GLY A 31 12.84 7.62 24.88
C GLY A 31 12.61 8.40 23.59
N LEU A 32 13.24 9.57 23.45
CA LEU A 32 13.14 10.39 22.24
C LEU A 32 13.70 9.67 21.00
N LEU A 33 14.84 8.99 21.11
CA LEU A 33 15.41 8.21 20.02
C LEU A 33 14.48 7.06 19.58
N GLY A 34 13.85 6.39 20.54
CA GLY A 34 12.83 5.36 20.26
C GLY A 34 11.65 5.94 19.48
N ALA A 35 11.12 7.09 19.90
CA ALA A 35 10.02 7.75 19.20
C ALA A 35 10.41 8.20 17.78
N LEU A 36 11.63 8.71 17.58
CA LEU A 36 12.12 9.15 16.27
C LEU A 36 12.27 7.98 15.28
N THR A 37 12.77 6.83 15.74
CA THR A 37 12.90 5.64 14.88
C THR A 37 11.52 5.12 14.47
N GLN A 38 10.57 5.07 15.40
CA GLN A 38 9.19 4.69 15.11
C GLN A 38 8.52 5.64 14.11
N ALA A 39 8.69 6.95 14.29
CA ALA A 39 8.14 7.96 13.37
C ALA A 39 8.69 7.80 11.95
N ARG A 40 9.99 7.52 11.80
CA ARG A 40 10.61 7.26 10.49
C ARG A 40 10.06 6.01 9.83
N ASN A 41 9.93 4.91 10.57
CA ASN A 41 9.39 3.66 10.04
C ASN A 41 7.93 3.83 9.59
N ALA A 42 7.10 4.50 10.39
CA ALA A 42 5.72 4.80 10.03
C ALA A 42 5.62 5.65 8.75
N THR A 43 6.50 6.64 8.60
CA THR A 43 6.56 7.49 7.39
C THR A 43 6.94 6.67 6.15
N GLY A 44 7.91 5.75 6.28
CA GLY A 44 8.30 4.85 5.19
C GLY A 44 7.16 3.92 4.76
N GLN A 45 6.45 3.34 5.71
CA GLN A 45 5.28 2.49 5.45
C GLN A 45 4.16 3.28 4.75
N ALA A 46 3.86 4.49 5.24
CA ALA A 46 2.86 5.36 4.63
C ALA A 46 3.24 5.73 3.18
N ARG A 47 4.52 6.02 2.92
CA ARG A 47 5.00 6.32 1.56
C ARG A 47 4.79 5.13 0.62
N ARG A 48 5.14 3.90 1.05
CA ARG A 48 4.92 2.69 0.23
C ARG A 48 3.44 2.42 -0.03
N TYR A 49 2.58 2.65 0.97
CA TYR A 49 1.15 2.50 0.83
C TYR A 49 0.55 3.52 -0.17
N MET A 50 0.98 4.79 -0.09
CA MET A 50 0.58 5.82 -1.06
C MET A 50 1.04 5.46 -2.47
N GLN A 51 2.30 5.03 -2.65
CA GLN A 51 2.81 4.55 -3.94
C GLN A 51 1.97 3.39 -4.49
N ALA A 52 1.65 2.38 -3.68
CA ALA A 52 0.79 1.26 -4.10
C ALA A 52 -0.61 1.73 -4.52
N THR A 53 -1.15 2.73 -3.83
CA THR A 53 -2.47 3.31 -4.13
C THR A 53 -2.43 4.09 -5.45
N ASP A 54 -1.41 4.90 -5.67
CA ASP A 54 -1.23 5.66 -6.91
C ASP A 54 -1.05 4.71 -8.12
N ILE A 55 -0.28 3.64 -7.95
CA ILE A 55 -0.12 2.58 -8.95
C ILE A 55 -1.46 1.89 -9.25
N ALA A 56 -2.26 1.61 -8.22
CA ALA A 56 -3.57 0.98 -8.39
C ALA A 56 -4.52 1.90 -9.17
N ASN A 57 -4.53 3.19 -8.84
CA ASN A 57 -5.34 4.20 -9.51
C ASN A 57 -4.91 4.40 -10.97
N ASP A 58 -3.61 4.51 -11.24
CA ASP A 58 -3.04 4.59 -12.60
C ASP A 58 -3.52 3.41 -13.48
N LEU A 59 -3.47 2.20 -12.92
CA LEU A 59 -3.94 1.01 -13.62
C LEU A 59 -5.45 1.03 -13.85
N VAL A 60 -6.24 1.44 -12.85
CA VAL A 60 -7.69 1.60 -13.02
C VAL A 60 -8.02 2.59 -14.12
N GLU A 61 -7.40 3.77 -14.12
CA GLU A 61 -7.62 4.83 -15.12
C GLU A 61 -7.29 4.33 -16.53
N GLN A 62 -6.19 3.59 -16.69
CA GLN A 62 -5.85 3.01 -17.99
C GLN A 62 -6.81 1.92 -18.45
N ILE A 63 -7.30 1.07 -17.55
CA ILE A 63 -8.33 0.08 -17.88
C ILE A 63 -9.63 0.78 -18.28
N GLN A 64 -9.95 1.93 -17.69
CA GLN A 64 -11.14 2.71 -18.06
C GLN A 64 -11.06 3.27 -19.48
N LEU A 65 -9.86 3.58 -19.98
CA LEU A 65 -9.64 4.02 -21.36
C LEU A 65 -9.80 2.90 -22.40
N TRP A 66 -9.76 1.62 -21.98
CA TRP A 66 -9.96 0.52 -22.91
C TRP A 66 -11.40 0.48 -23.43
N ARG A 67 -11.55 0.04 -24.67
CA ARG A 67 -12.87 -0.20 -25.24
C ARG A 67 -13.56 -1.35 -24.51
N PHE A 68 -14.90 -1.32 -24.48
CA PHE A 68 -15.71 -2.33 -23.77
C PHE A 68 -15.56 -3.76 -24.33
N ASP A 69 -15.14 -3.87 -25.59
CA ASP A 69 -14.87 -5.10 -26.33
C ASP A 69 -13.38 -5.49 -26.31
N ASP A 70 -12.55 -4.84 -25.51
CA ASP A 70 -11.12 -5.20 -25.41
C ASP A 70 -10.97 -6.60 -24.80
N PRO A 71 -10.25 -7.54 -25.44
CA PRO A 71 -10.05 -8.91 -24.93
C PRO A 71 -9.38 -8.97 -23.53
N ARG A 72 -8.69 -7.90 -23.11
CA ARG A 72 -8.14 -7.79 -21.76
C ARG A 72 -9.22 -7.63 -20.69
N LEU A 73 -10.44 -7.24 -21.08
CA LEU A 73 -11.59 -7.12 -20.18
C LEU A 73 -12.42 -8.41 -20.08
N ASP A 74 -12.07 -9.45 -20.83
CA ASP A 74 -12.78 -10.72 -20.74
C ASP A 74 -12.48 -11.40 -19.39
N PRO A 75 -13.50 -11.85 -18.64
CA PRO A 75 -13.30 -12.54 -17.37
C PRO A 75 -12.51 -13.84 -17.55
N LYS A 76 -11.50 -14.08 -16.70
CA LYS A 76 -10.83 -15.39 -16.58
C LYS A 76 -11.52 -16.18 -15.48
N ALA A 77 -11.77 -17.47 -15.68
CA ALA A 77 -12.34 -18.34 -14.65
C ALA A 77 -11.31 -18.67 -13.55
N GLY A 78 -11.76 -18.71 -12.29
CA GLY A 78 -10.96 -19.15 -11.15
C GLY A 78 -11.41 -18.52 -9.83
N VAL A 79 -10.66 -18.83 -8.76
CA VAL A 79 -11.02 -18.54 -7.36
C VAL A 79 -11.30 -17.05 -7.09
N CYS A 80 -10.55 -16.15 -7.73
CA CYS A 80 -10.75 -14.71 -7.60
C CYS A 80 -12.12 -14.21 -8.09
N ASN A 81 -12.85 -14.95 -8.95
CA ASN A 81 -14.22 -14.56 -9.32
C ASN A 81 -15.23 -14.78 -8.19
N ASP A 82 -15.02 -15.84 -7.41
CA ASP A 82 -15.87 -16.18 -6.26
C ASP A 82 -15.51 -15.29 -5.06
N ASP A 83 -14.23 -14.93 -4.92
CA ASP A 83 -13.73 -14.02 -3.89
C ASP A 83 -12.94 -12.82 -4.46
N PRO A 84 -13.61 -11.83 -5.07
CA PRO A 84 -12.93 -10.66 -5.66
C PRO A 84 -12.24 -9.77 -4.63
N LEU A 85 -12.69 -9.81 -3.38
CA LEU A 85 -12.12 -9.00 -2.29
C LEU A 85 -10.96 -9.71 -1.60
N ASP A 86 -10.65 -10.95 -1.95
CA ASP A 86 -9.63 -11.77 -1.27
C ASP A 86 -9.87 -11.86 0.23
N LYS A 87 -11.12 -12.18 0.64
CA LYS A 87 -11.48 -12.41 2.04
C LYS A 87 -10.66 -13.52 2.68
N ALA A 88 -10.25 -14.52 1.88
CA ALA A 88 -9.37 -15.59 2.34
C ALA A 88 -7.92 -15.13 2.56
N GLY A 89 -7.53 -13.95 2.08
CA GLY A 89 -6.18 -13.40 2.21
C GLY A 89 -5.13 -14.20 1.44
N ALA A 90 -5.50 -14.80 0.30
CA ALA A 90 -4.59 -15.54 -0.57
C ALA A 90 -3.44 -14.66 -1.08
N MET A 91 -3.69 -13.37 -1.34
CA MET A 91 -2.67 -12.41 -1.76
C MET A 91 -1.72 -12.01 -0.62
N LEU A 92 -2.06 -12.32 0.63
CA LEU A 92 -1.21 -12.13 1.81
C LEU A 92 -0.37 -13.39 2.13
N LYS A 93 -0.53 -14.48 1.37
CA LYS A 93 0.31 -15.68 1.51
C LYS A 93 1.62 -15.54 0.73
N SER A 94 2.58 -16.44 0.97
CA SER A 94 3.78 -16.53 0.14
C SER A 94 3.41 -16.73 -1.33
N LYS A 95 4.18 -16.19 -2.26
CA LYS A 95 3.94 -16.34 -3.70
C LYS A 95 4.04 -17.79 -4.18
N GLU A 96 4.75 -18.62 -3.42
CA GLU A 96 4.93 -20.04 -3.68
C GLU A 96 3.78 -20.89 -3.13
N SER A 97 2.89 -20.30 -2.33
CA SER A 97 1.76 -21.02 -1.73
C SER A 97 0.72 -21.41 -2.79
N ALA A 98 0.09 -22.57 -2.60
CA ALA A 98 -0.94 -23.06 -3.51
C ALA A 98 -2.14 -22.10 -3.57
N GLU A 99 -2.47 -21.45 -2.45
CA GLU A 99 -3.55 -20.47 -2.35
C GLU A 99 -3.26 -19.23 -3.21
N TYR A 100 -2.04 -18.69 -3.11
CA TYR A 100 -1.63 -17.54 -3.93
C TYR A 100 -1.66 -17.88 -5.42
N VAL A 101 -1.07 -19.02 -5.80
CA VAL A 101 -1.00 -19.46 -7.20
C VAL A 101 -2.41 -19.70 -7.75
N ALA A 102 -3.29 -20.34 -6.99
CA ALA A 102 -4.69 -20.57 -7.39
C ALA A 102 -5.47 -19.25 -7.56
N TYR A 103 -5.26 -18.29 -6.66
CA TYR A 103 -5.94 -16.99 -6.70
C TYR A 103 -5.48 -16.13 -7.88
N THR A 104 -4.16 -16.02 -8.07
CA THR A 104 -3.56 -15.21 -9.14
C THR A 104 -3.79 -15.77 -10.54
N LYS A 105 -4.09 -17.07 -10.69
CA LYS A 105 -4.35 -17.72 -11.98
C LYS A 105 -5.49 -17.08 -12.78
N CYS A 106 -6.52 -16.56 -12.11
CA CYS A 106 -7.63 -15.85 -12.77
C CYS A 106 -7.47 -14.34 -12.77
N MET A 107 -6.43 -13.82 -12.12
CA MET A 107 -6.04 -12.44 -12.28
C MET A 107 -5.25 -12.25 -13.57
N ARG A 108 -5.22 -11.01 -14.03
CA ARG A 108 -4.38 -10.55 -15.11
C ARG A 108 -3.24 -9.75 -14.52
N ASP A 109 -2.03 -9.98 -15.01
CA ASP A 109 -0.81 -9.36 -14.50
C ASP A 109 -0.17 -8.42 -15.55
N ASP A 110 1.02 -7.93 -15.26
CA ASP A 110 1.79 -7.07 -16.16
C ASP A 110 2.02 -7.65 -17.57
N PHE A 111 2.02 -8.97 -17.73
CA PHE A 111 2.13 -9.62 -19.05
C PHE A 111 0.81 -9.50 -19.83
N ASP A 112 -0.33 -9.72 -19.17
CA ASP A 112 -1.66 -9.54 -19.76
C ASP A 112 -1.99 -8.07 -20.10
N ILE A 113 -1.39 -7.11 -19.39
CA ILE A 113 -1.58 -5.66 -19.61
C ILE A 113 -0.92 -5.18 -20.91
N LYS A 114 0.23 -5.78 -21.27
CA LYS A 114 1.10 -5.38 -22.39
C LYS A 114 1.08 -6.37 -23.58
N PRO A 115 -0.07 -6.86 -24.09
CA PRO A 115 -0.04 -7.80 -25.19
C PRO A 115 0.39 -7.08 -26.48
N ASN A 116 1.50 -7.53 -27.06
CA ASN A 116 1.93 -7.32 -28.44
C ASN A 116 1.75 -5.89 -29.00
N ASN A 117 2.74 -5.00 -28.82
CA ASN A 117 2.82 -3.69 -29.48
C ASN A 117 1.65 -2.70 -29.19
N ARG A 118 0.76 -2.97 -28.25
CA ARG A 118 -0.22 -1.97 -27.80
C ARG A 118 0.45 -0.99 -26.83
N GLN A 119 0.30 0.31 -27.07
CA GLN A 119 0.78 1.37 -26.18
C GLN A 119 0.13 1.24 -24.80
N TRP A 120 0.86 0.68 -23.84
CA TRP A 120 0.62 0.87 -22.42
C TRP A 120 1.31 2.17 -22.03
N SER A 121 0.54 3.16 -21.56
CA SER A 121 1.05 4.49 -21.20
C SER A 121 1.37 4.63 -19.71
N GLY A 122 1.06 3.62 -18.91
CA GLY A 122 1.24 3.62 -17.47
C GLY A 122 2.63 3.31 -16.97
N LEU A 123 2.76 3.32 -15.64
CA LEU A 123 3.99 2.86 -14.99
C LEU A 123 4.32 1.43 -15.47
N ALA A 124 5.55 1.18 -15.89
CA ALA A 124 5.99 -0.15 -16.32
C ALA A 124 6.88 -0.74 -15.23
N ALA A 125 6.51 -1.91 -14.68
CA ALA A 125 7.25 -2.57 -13.59
C ALA A 125 7.62 -1.60 -12.45
N PRO A 126 6.63 -1.09 -11.68
CA PRO A 126 6.88 -0.07 -10.68
C PRO A 126 7.83 -0.57 -9.60
N GLU A 127 9.04 -0.01 -9.59
CA GLU A 127 10.07 -0.22 -8.59
C GLU A 127 10.50 1.14 -8.03
N PHE A 128 10.49 1.26 -6.72
CA PHE A 128 10.86 2.50 -6.05
C PHE A 128 11.94 2.23 -5.01
N LYS A 129 12.97 3.08 -5.01
CA LYS A 129 14.03 3.05 -4.00
C LYS A 129 13.66 3.96 -2.85
N ASP A 130 13.86 3.49 -1.62
CA ASP A 130 13.79 4.33 -0.44
C ASP A 130 15.09 5.13 -0.22
N GLU A 131 15.10 5.95 0.83
CA GLU A 131 16.25 6.80 1.21
C GLU A 131 17.49 5.99 1.62
N GLN A 132 17.32 4.70 1.89
CA GLN A 132 18.39 3.76 2.28
C GLN A 132 18.87 2.93 1.08
N GLY A 133 18.26 3.12 -0.09
CA GLY A 133 18.58 2.41 -1.32
C GLY A 133 17.89 1.05 -1.47
N ASN A 134 16.97 0.69 -0.56
CA ASN A 134 16.21 -0.55 -0.68
C ASN A 134 15.14 -0.39 -1.77
N THR A 135 15.09 -1.35 -2.70
CA THR A 135 14.07 -1.38 -3.74
C THR A 135 12.81 -2.06 -3.23
N THR A 136 11.67 -1.39 -3.36
CA THR A 136 10.34 -2.00 -3.20
C THR A 136 9.76 -2.26 -4.59
N THR A 137 9.48 -3.53 -4.88
CA THR A 137 8.82 -3.95 -6.12
C THR A 137 7.31 -4.06 -5.89
N TYR A 138 6.53 -3.52 -6.82
CA TYR A 138 5.08 -3.54 -6.79
C TYR A 138 4.55 -4.44 -7.90
N TRP A 139 3.82 -5.50 -7.52
CA TRP A 139 3.15 -6.40 -8.45
C TRP A 139 1.70 -5.99 -8.62
N ARG A 140 1.30 -5.78 -9.87
CA ARG A 140 -0.05 -5.35 -10.19
C ARG A 140 -0.84 -6.49 -10.78
N TYR A 141 -2.07 -6.57 -10.32
CA TYR A 141 -3.02 -7.54 -10.77
C TYR A 141 -4.34 -6.83 -11.01
N PHE A 142 -5.10 -7.30 -11.98
CA PHE A 142 -6.49 -6.91 -12.11
C PHE A 142 -7.36 -8.09 -12.47
N MET A 143 -8.63 -8.01 -12.11
CA MET A 143 -9.64 -8.96 -12.53
C MET A 143 -10.88 -8.21 -12.97
N VAL A 144 -11.63 -8.82 -13.89
CA VAL A 144 -12.82 -8.23 -14.47
C VAL A 144 -13.98 -9.19 -14.32
N ARG A 145 -15.10 -8.67 -13.85
CA ARG A 145 -16.38 -9.37 -13.84
C ARG A 145 -17.33 -8.65 -14.77
N LYS A 146 -17.82 -9.37 -15.77
CA LYS A 146 -18.85 -8.92 -16.69
C LYS A 146 -20.19 -9.51 -16.26
N GLN A 147 -21.19 -8.66 -16.05
CA GLN A 147 -22.52 -9.07 -15.68
C GLN A 147 -23.55 -8.36 -16.55
N VAL A 148 -24.40 -9.14 -17.22
CA VAL A 148 -25.59 -8.62 -17.88
C VAL A 148 -26.61 -8.32 -16.78
N VAL A 149 -26.93 -7.03 -16.59
CA VAL A 149 -27.89 -6.58 -15.57
C VAL A 149 -29.31 -6.59 -16.17
N ASN A 150 -29.40 -6.25 -17.45
CA ASN A 150 -30.60 -6.27 -18.27
C ASN A 150 -30.15 -6.66 -19.70
N PRO A 151 -30.98 -7.28 -20.55
CA PRO A 151 -30.71 -7.47 -21.98
C PRO A 151 -29.99 -6.31 -22.68
N SER A 152 -30.29 -5.06 -22.32
CA SER A 152 -29.67 -3.86 -22.91
C SER A 152 -28.56 -3.23 -22.07
N VAL A 153 -28.20 -3.80 -20.91
CA VAL A 153 -27.24 -3.19 -19.97
C VAL A 153 -26.23 -4.22 -19.49
N THR A 154 -24.96 -3.99 -19.83
CA THR A 154 -23.83 -4.77 -19.32
C THR A 154 -23.01 -3.96 -18.33
N ARG A 155 -22.79 -4.52 -17.15
CA ARG A 155 -21.92 -3.98 -16.10
C ARG A 155 -20.57 -4.68 -16.13
N LEU A 156 -19.49 -3.90 -16.18
CA LEU A 156 -18.13 -4.35 -15.91
C LEU A 156 -17.74 -3.87 -14.51
N GLN A 157 -17.33 -4.79 -13.66
CA GLN A 157 -16.67 -4.49 -12.39
C GLN A 157 -15.21 -4.91 -12.50
N ILE A 158 -14.32 -4.01 -12.15
CA ILE A 158 -12.88 -4.19 -12.25
C ILE A 158 -12.31 -4.05 -10.84
N TRP A 159 -11.54 -5.04 -10.41
CA TRP A 159 -10.75 -4.94 -9.19
C TRP A 159 -9.28 -4.94 -9.57
N VAL A 160 -8.57 -3.93 -9.10
CA VAL A 160 -7.12 -3.82 -9.22
C VAL A 160 -6.53 -4.09 -7.85
N LYS A 161 -5.54 -4.99 -7.80
CA LYS A 161 -4.78 -5.30 -6.60
C LYS A 161 -3.31 -5.00 -6.85
N VAL A 162 -2.70 -4.24 -5.96
CA VAL A 162 -1.26 -3.99 -5.96
C VAL A 162 -0.67 -4.63 -4.73
N ARG A 163 0.20 -5.62 -4.93
CA ARG A 163 0.95 -6.28 -3.88
C ARG A 163 2.35 -5.71 -3.80
N TYR A 164 2.85 -5.51 -2.58
CA TYR A 164 4.24 -5.19 -2.30
C TYR A 164 4.65 -5.85 -0.98
N ASP A 165 5.95 -5.99 -0.75
CA ASP A 165 6.45 -6.52 0.51
C ASP A 165 6.98 -5.37 1.38
N ASP A 166 6.56 -5.34 2.64
CA ASP A 166 6.91 -4.33 3.63
C ASP A 166 7.52 -5.02 4.85
N ALA A 167 8.84 -4.82 5.07
CA ALA A 167 9.59 -5.49 6.13
C ALA A 167 9.44 -7.04 6.12
N GLY A 168 9.32 -7.64 4.93
CA GLY A 168 9.13 -9.09 4.76
C GLY A 168 7.69 -9.57 4.87
N GLU A 169 6.74 -8.68 5.19
CA GLU A 169 5.32 -9.01 5.18
C GLU A 169 4.64 -8.52 3.90
N PRO A 170 3.83 -9.36 3.23
CA PRO A 170 3.07 -8.92 2.07
C PRO A 170 1.96 -7.96 2.47
N ARG A 171 1.84 -6.87 1.71
CA ARG A 171 0.77 -5.88 1.79
C ARG A 171 0.07 -5.81 0.45
N VAL A 172 -1.24 -5.53 0.50
CA VAL A 172 -2.08 -5.47 -0.69
C VAL A 172 -2.98 -4.25 -0.60
N VAL A 173 -2.96 -3.42 -1.63
CA VAL A 173 -3.94 -2.37 -1.86
C VAL A 173 -4.94 -2.87 -2.90
N THR A 174 -6.23 -2.67 -2.64
CA THR A 174 -7.29 -3.01 -3.60
C THR A 174 -8.07 -1.75 -3.96
N THR A 175 -8.17 -1.47 -5.26
CA THR A 175 -9.03 -0.42 -5.82
C THR A 175 -10.08 -1.06 -6.72
N GLN A 176 -11.29 -0.51 -6.73
CA GLN A 176 -12.38 -1.00 -7.57
C GLN A 176 -12.87 0.11 -8.51
N ALA A 177 -13.19 -0.26 -9.73
CA ALA A 177 -13.93 0.58 -10.66
C ALA A 177 -15.12 -0.18 -11.26
N MET A 178 -16.12 0.59 -11.71
CA MET A 178 -17.30 0.06 -12.39
C MET A 178 -17.56 0.85 -13.65
N ARG A 179 -17.90 0.14 -14.72
CA ARG A 179 -18.36 0.73 -15.98
C ARG A 179 -19.67 0.08 -16.39
N ILE A 180 -20.54 0.85 -17.01
CA ILE A 180 -21.83 0.39 -17.51
C ILE A 180 -21.88 0.72 -19.00
N GLN A 181 -22.22 -0.28 -19.82
CA GLN A 181 -22.56 -0.10 -21.22
C GLN A 181 -24.04 -0.31 -21.37
N MET A 182 -24.72 0.72 -21.88
CA MET A 182 -26.08 0.62 -22.36
C MET A 182 -26.01 0.39 -23.87
N LEU A 183 -26.60 -0.70 -24.35
CA LEU A 183 -26.93 -0.86 -25.76
C LEU A 183 -28.02 0.18 -26.05
N GLY A 184 -27.64 1.24 -26.77
CA GLY A 184 -28.60 2.24 -27.22
C GLY A 184 -29.71 1.56 -28.03
N LEU A 185 -30.95 1.87 -27.67
CA LEU A 185 -32.05 1.90 -28.62
C LEU A 185 -31.57 2.77 -29.79
N GLN A 186 -31.37 2.17 -30.96
CA GLN A 186 -31.31 2.92 -32.21
C GLN A 186 -32.67 3.54 -32.49
#